data_AF-A0A8C6QYQ9-F1
#
_entry.id   AF-A0A8C6QYQ9-F1
#
_cell.length_a   1.000
_cell.length_b   1.000
_cell.length_c   1.000
_cell.angle_alpha   90.00
_cell.angle_beta   90.00
_cell.angle_gamma   90.00
#
_symmetry.space_group_name_H-M   'P 1'
#
loop_
_entity.id
_entity.type
_entity.pdbx_description
1 polymer ?
#
loop_
_entity_poly.entity_id
_entity_poly.type
_entity_poly.pdbx_seq_one_letter_code
_entity_poly.pdbx_strand_id
1 'polypeptide(L)'
;MNKKMTGRKLIRLSQIKEKMAREKLEEVDWVTFGVILKKVTPQSTNSGKTFSIWRLNDLRDLTQHISLFLFGDVHKDLWKTEQGTVIGLLNANPMKPRDGSEEVCLSIDHPQKVLIMGEALDLGTCKAKKKNGEPCTQIVNLNDCEYCQYHIQAQYKKLSAKRADLQSTFSGGQIPKKFARKGTSLKERLCQDGFYYGGVSSTSYLGSL
;
A
#
# COMPACT_ATOMS: atom_id res chain seq x y z
N MET A 1 -0.62 5.70 -26.13
CA MET A 1 0.21 4.96 -25.16
C MET A 1 1.35 4.19 -25.82
N ASN A 2 1.07 3.21 -26.69
CA ASN A 2 2.08 2.28 -27.25
C ASN A 2 3.33 2.96 -27.82
N LYS A 3 3.20 3.97 -28.69
CA LYS A 3 4.36 4.69 -29.27
C LYS A 3 5.29 5.34 -28.24
N LYS A 4 4.77 5.80 -27.10
CA LYS A 4 5.59 6.38 -26.02
C LYS A 4 6.26 5.32 -25.14
N MET A 5 5.77 4.08 -25.18
CA MET A 5 6.26 2.97 -24.34
C MET A 5 7.19 2.01 -25.09
N THR A 6 7.13 1.99 -26.43
CA THR A 6 7.98 1.13 -27.27
C THR A 6 9.45 1.44 -27.01
N GLY A 7 10.25 0.40 -26.72
CA GLY A 7 11.68 0.51 -26.46
C GLY A 7 12.06 1.00 -25.06
N ARG A 8 11.08 1.32 -24.19
CA ARG A 8 11.33 1.82 -22.83
C ARG A 8 11.15 0.75 -21.77
N LYS A 9 12.01 0.76 -20.76
CA LYS A 9 11.94 -0.11 -19.59
C LYS A 9 10.94 0.47 -18.58
N LEU A 10 9.87 -0.28 -18.29
CA LEU A 10 8.96 0.08 -17.22
C LEU A 10 9.62 -0.22 -15.86
N ILE A 11 9.77 0.80 -15.02
CA ILE A 11 10.28 0.69 -13.66
C ILE A 11 9.17 1.14 -12.70
N ARG A 12 8.81 0.27 -11.74
CA ARG A 12 7.82 0.64 -10.71
C ARG A 12 8.42 1.62 -9.73
N LEU A 13 7.61 2.52 -9.17
CA LEU A 13 8.07 3.51 -8.19
C LEU A 13 8.82 2.84 -7.04
N SER A 14 8.36 1.67 -6.58
CA SER A 14 9.00 0.96 -5.48
C SER A 14 10.41 0.44 -5.76
N GLN A 15 10.73 0.22 -7.04
CA GLN A 15 12.02 -0.29 -7.48
C GLN A 15 13.02 0.82 -7.79
N ILE A 16 12.56 2.08 -7.89
CA ILE A 16 13.42 3.19 -8.32
C ILE A 16 14.60 3.39 -7.38
N LYS A 17 14.36 3.32 -6.06
CA LYS A 17 15.43 3.47 -5.05
C LYS A 17 16.54 2.43 -5.23
N GLU A 18 16.16 1.18 -5.40
CA GLU A 18 17.12 0.09 -5.59
C GLU A 18 17.83 0.19 -6.94
N LYS A 19 17.10 0.56 -7.99
CA LYS A 19 17.66 0.75 -9.33
C LYS A 19 18.66 1.91 -9.39
N MET A 20 18.38 3.01 -8.69
CA MET A 20 19.33 4.14 -8.55
C MET A 20 20.64 3.74 -7.88
N ALA A 21 20.59 2.81 -6.92
CA ALA A 21 21.78 2.38 -6.19
C ALA A 21 22.64 1.38 -6.99
N ARG A 22 22.01 0.54 -7.81
CA ARG A 22 22.69 -0.57 -8.51
C ARG A 22 23.05 -0.28 -9.97
N GLU A 23 22.24 0.53 -10.65
CA GLU A 23 22.34 0.78 -12.10
C GLU A 23 22.53 2.27 -12.38
N LYS A 24 23.26 2.59 -13.45
CA LYS A 24 23.24 3.95 -14.02
C LYS A 24 21.94 4.12 -14.81
N LEU A 25 20.92 4.66 -14.15
CA LEU A 25 19.61 4.93 -14.78
C LEU A 25 19.68 5.90 -15.97
N GLU A 26 20.78 6.64 -16.12
CA GLU A 26 21.04 7.53 -17.25
C GLU A 26 21.23 6.78 -18.58
N GLU A 27 21.68 5.51 -18.52
CA GLU A 27 21.95 4.68 -19.71
C GLU A 27 20.72 3.90 -20.18
N VAL A 28 19.60 3.97 -19.44
CA VAL A 28 18.38 3.21 -19.70
C VAL A 28 17.26 4.18 -20.04
N ASP A 29 16.58 4.00 -21.17
CA ASP A 29 15.32 4.71 -21.43
C ASP A 29 14.22 4.06 -20.58
N TRP A 30 13.84 4.72 -19.48
CA TRP A 30 12.89 4.20 -18.50
C TRP A 30 11.67 5.10 -18.32
N VAL A 31 10.59 4.44 -17.90
CA VAL A 31 9.31 5.08 -17.61
C VAL A 31 8.73 4.53 -16.32
N THR A 32 8.13 5.40 -15.52
CA THR A 32 7.35 5.02 -14.35
C THR A 32 5.99 5.69 -14.38
N PHE A 33 5.08 5.19 -13.55
CA PHE A 33 3.73 5.72 -13.42
C PHE A 33 3.43 6.02 -11.97
N GLY A 34 2.71 7.11 -11.74
CA GLY A 34 2.28 7.48 -10.40
C GLY A 34 1.10 8.43 -10.47
N VAL A 35 0.41 8.53 -9.35
CA VAL A 35 -0.68 9.46 -9.11
C VAL A 35 -0.16 10.58 -8.22
N ILE A 36 -0.56 11.82 -8.54
CA ILE A 36 -0.23 13.00 -7.73
C ILE A 36 -1.03 12.94 -6.43
N LEU A 37 -0.42 12.45 -5.35
CA LEU A 37 -1.08 12.34 -4.04
C LEU A 37 -1.13 13.67 -3.30
N LYS A 38 -0.09 14.51 -3.43
CA LYS A 38 -0.01 15.80 -2.75
C LYS A 38 0.86 16.74 -3.58
N LYS A 39 0.51 18.04 -3.54
CA LYS A 39 1.26 19.11 -4.18
C LYS A 39 1.70 20.12 -3.14
N VAL A 40 2.91 20.65 -3.29
CA VAL A 40 3.43 21.77 -2.50
C VAL A 40 4.12 22.74 -3.45
N THR A 41 3.90 24.05 -3.28
CA THR A 41 4.51 25.10 -4.12
C THR A 41 5.34 26.06 -3.28
N PRO A 42 6.49 25.61 -2.76
CA PRO A 42 7.36 26.47 -1.95
C PRO A 42 8.10 27.51 -2.81
N GLN A 43 8.61 28.54 -2.13
CA GLN A 43 9.60 29.45 -2.69
C GLN A 43 11.01 28.99 -2.27
N SER A 44 11.94 29.00 -3.23
CA SER A 44 13.34 28.68 -2.96
C SER A 44 13.97 29.76 -2.09
N THR A 45 14.53 29.36 -0.96
CA THR A 45 15.27 30.25 -0.05
C THR A 45 16.52 30.84 -0.69
N ASN A 46 17.13 30.11 -1.63
CA ASN A 46 18.42 30.49 -2.23
C ASN A 46 18.26 31.38 -3.45
N SER A 47 17.16 31.23 -4.20
CA SER A 47 16.95 31.91 -5.49
C SER A 47 15.71 32.79 -5.54
N GLY A 48 14.84 32.73 -4.53
CA GLY A 48 13.53 33.40 -4.53
C GLY A 48 12.52 32.83 -5.53
N LYS A 49 12.92 31.90 -6.41
CA LYS A 49 12.06 31.33 -7.45
C LYS A 49 11.08 30.32 -6.86
N THR A 50 9.84 30.35 -7.33
CA THR A 50 8.83 29.35 -7.02
C THR A 50 9.11 28.05 -7.76
N PHE A 51 8.85 26.94 -7.10
CA PHE A 51 8.91 25.62 -7.71
C PHE A 51 7.77 24.76 -7.17
N SER A 52 7.51 23.61 -7.79
CA SER A 52 6.50 22.66 -7.30
C SER A 52 7.14 21.34 -6.90
N ILE A 53 6.59 20.74 -5.85
CA ILE A 53 6.92 19.39 -5.42
C ILE A 53 5.64 18.57 -5.49
N TRP A 54 5.69 17.47 -6.23
CA TRP A 54 4.62 16.48 -6.31
C TRP A 54 5.04 15.23 -5.57
N ARG A 55 4.21 14.79 -4.61
CA ARG A 55 4.36 13.48 -3.97
C ARG A 55 3.60 12.47 -4.79
N LEU A 56 4.31 11.49 -5.36
CA LEU A 56 3.79 10.48 -6.26
C LEU A 56 3.72 9.12 -5.58
N ASN A 57 2.73 8.31 -5.98
CA ASN A 57 2.58 6.90 -5.59
C ASN A 57 1.82 6.13 -6.68
N ASP A 58 2.05 4.83 -6.83
CA ASP A 58 1.46 4.00 -7.89
C ASP A 58 0.15 3.31 -7.46
N LEU A 59 -0.37 3.65 -6.29
CA LEU A 59 -1.56 3.06 -5.64
C LEU A 59 -1.46 1.55 -5.39
N ARG A 60 -0.25 0.98 -5.42
CA ARG A 60 -0.01 -0.42 -5.03
C ARG A 60 0.66 -0.50 -3.69
N ASP A 61 1.87 0.05 -3.58
CA ASP A 61 2.57 0.16 -2.30
C ASP A 61 2.41 1.57 -1.75
N LEU A 62 1.38 1.77 -0.95
CA LEU A 62 1.03 3.06 -0.34
C LEU A 62 2.04 3.53 0.71
N THR A 63 3.07 2.75 1.04
CA THR A 63 4.13 3.15 1.97
C THR A 63 5.27 3.87 1.28
N GLN A 64 5.48 3.61 -0.02
CA GLN A 64 6.60 4.14 -0.77
C GLN A 64 6.18 5.33 -1.61
N HIS A 65 6.88 6.44 -1.45
CA HIS A 65 6.57 7.68 -2.15
C HIS A 65 7.81 8.25 -2.80
N ILE A 66 7.60 8.97 -3.89
CA ILE A 66 8.64 9.71 -4.59
C ILE A 66 8.24 11.18 -4.63
N SER A 67 9.22 12.05 -4.41
CA SER A 67 9.06 13.48 -4.51
C SER A 67 9.62 13.97 -5.85
N LEU A 68 8.75 14.42 -6.74
CA LEU A 68 9.11 15.00 -8.04
C LEU A 68 9.17 16.53 -7.91
N PHE A 69 10.33 17.10 -8.20
CA PHE A 69 10.60 18.52 -8.21
C PHE A 69 10.46 19.08 -9.62
N LEU A 70 9.62 20.10 -9.77
CA LEU A 70 9.37 20.82 -11.00
C LEU A 70 9.95 22.22 -10.84
N PHE A 71 10.93 22.57 -11.67
CA PHE A 71 11.61 23.86 -11.65
C PHE A 71 11.37 24.64 -12.94
N GLY A 72 11.55 25.96 -12.90
CA GLY A 72 11.59 26.80 -14.10
C GLY A 72 10.36 26.65 -15.00
N ASP A 73 10.57 26.31 -16.27
CA ASP A 73 9.49 26.22 -17.25
C ASP A 73 8.61 24.98 -17.04
N VAL A 74 9.18 23.87 -16.54
CA VAL A 74 8.39 22.71 -16.11
C VAL A 74 7.38 23.10 -15.03
N HIS A 75 7.81 23.90 -14.06
CA HIS A 75 6.91 24.42 -13.03
C HIS A 75 5.78 25.25 -13.66
N LYS A 76 6.12 26.23 -14.50
CA LYS A 76 5.13 27.12 -15.13
C LYS A 76 4.07 26.37 -15.93
N ASP A 77 4.46 25.32 -16.64
CA ASP A 77 3.56 24.56 -17.50
C ASP A 77 2.68 23.59 -16.73
N LEU A 78 3.24 22.92 -15.71
CA LEU A 78 2.59 21.77 -15.07
C LEU A 78 2.01 22.08 -13.70
N TRP A 79 2.36 23.17 -13.01
CA TRP A 79 1.96 23.38 -11.61
C TRP A 79 0.45 23.37 -11.36
N LYS A 80 -0.37 23.68 -12.38
CA LYS A 80 -1.84 23.68 -12.28
C LYS A 80 -2.48 22.28 -12.41
N THR A 81 -1.72 21.24 -12.77
CA THR A 81 -2.25 19.87 -12.86
C THR A 81 -2.88 19.43 -11.55
N GLU A 82 -4.06 18.82 -11.60
CA GLU A 82 -4.85 18.51 -10.41
C GLU A 82 -4.22 17.42 -9.54
N GLN A 83 -4.58 17.41 -8.25
CA GLN A 83 -4.26 16.29 -7.37
C GLN A 83 -5.15 15.11 -7.75
N GLY A 84 -4.61 13.89 -7.72
CA GLY A 84 -5.31 12.70 -8.21
C GLY A 84 -5.11 12.41 -9.70
N THR A 85 -4.36 13.26 -10.42
CA THR A 85 -3.98 12.97 -11.80
C THR A 85 -2.95 11.84 -11.87
N VAL A 86 -3.21 10.86 -12.75
CA VAL A 86 -2.27 9.81 -13.16
C VAL A 86 -1.29 10.41 -14.16
N ILE A 87 0.00 10.25 -13.88
CA ILE A 87 1.09 10.71 -14.73
C ILE A 87 2.04 9.56 -15.04
N GLY A 88 2.55 9.56 -16.28
CA GLY A 88 3.75 8.84 -16.68
C GLY A 88 4.95 9.78 -16.58
N LEU A 89 6.01 9.32 -15.93
CA LEU A 89 7.25 10.06 -15.78
C LEU A 89 8.35 9.33 -16.55
N LEU A 90 9.01 10.03 -17.46
CA LEU A 90 10.02 9.46 -18.36
C LEU A 90 11.40 10.06 -18.06
N ASN A 91 12.42 9.22 -17.93
CA ASN A 91 13.83 9.62 -17.80
C ASN A 91 14.06 10.81 -16.86
N ALA A 92 13.53 10.71 -15.64
CA ALA A 92 13.70 11.74 -14.62
C ALA A 92 15.12 11.67 -14.03
N ASN A 93 15.62 12.83 -13.60
CA ASN A 93 16.97 13.00 -13.08
C ASN A 93 16.96 12.77 -11.56
N PRO A 94 17.74 11.81 -11.03
CA PRO A 94 17.90 11.62 -9.60
C PRO A 94 18.44 12.88 -8.92
N MET A 95 17.87 13.22 -7.77
CA MET A 95 18.38 14.29 -6.93
C MET A 95 18.93 13.73 -5.64
N LYS A 96 19.90 14.44 -5.03
CA LYS A 96 20.35 14.12 -3.69
C LYS A 96 19.16 14.18 -2.72
N PRO A 97 18.95 13.16 -1.89
CA PRO A 97 17.92 13.22 -0.86
C PRO A 97 18.22 14.37 0.10
N ARG A 98 17.18 14.93 0.70
CA ARG A 98 17.37 15.92 1.76
C ARG A 98 17.95 15.22 2.99
N ASP A 99 18.88 15.87 3.68
CA ASP A 99 19.59 15.30 4.84
C ASP A 99 18.60 14.63 5.82
N GLY A 100 18.80 13.33 6.06
CA GLY A 100 17.98 12.51 6.96
C GLY A 100 16.67 11.96 6.38
N SER A 101 16.37 12.18 5.10
CA SER A 101 15.19 11.60 4.44
C SER A 101 15.57 10.44 3.51
N GLU A 102 14.89 9.31 3.68
CA GLU A 102 15.02 8.11 2.84
C GLU A 102 14.12 8.18 1.57
N GLU A 103 13.42 9.30 1.37
CA GLU A 103 12.52 9.53 0.25
C GLU A 103 13.32 9.76 -1.04
N VAL A 104 12.86 9.13 -2.13
CA VAL A 104 13.47 9.32 -3.45
C VAL A 104 13.07 10.68 -3.99
N CYS A 105 14.06 11.49 -4.37
CA CYS A 105 13.86 12.79 -4.99
C CYS A 105 14.23 12.73 -6.47
N LEU A 106 13.33 13.19 -7.33
CA LEU A 106 13.50 13.26 -8.78
C LEU A 106 13.28 14.68 -9.26
N SER A 107 13.94 15.07 -10.34
CA SER A 107 13.62 16.29 -11.10
C SER A 107 13.49 15.99 -12.58
N ILE A 108 12.91 16.93 -13.31
CA ILE A 108 12.84 16.89 -14.77
C ILE A 108 13.29 18.23 -15.34
N ASP A 109 13.88 18.15 -16.52
CA ASP A 109 14.41 19.25 -17.33
C ASP A 109 13.39 19.76 -18.35
N HIS A 110 12.50 18.90 -18.85
CA HIS A 110 11.53 19.25 -19.91
C HIS A 110 10.10 18.82 -19.56
N PRO A 111 9.07 19.67 -19.79
CA PRO A 111 7.66 19.32 -19.58
C PRO A 111 7.19 18.03 -20.28
N GLN A 112 7.76 17.69 -21.44
CA GLN A 112 7.39 16.52 -22.24
C GLN A 112 7.77 15.18 -21.59
N LYS A 113 8.65 15.19 -20.58
CA LYS A 113 8.97 14.04 -19.74
C LYS A 113 7.85 13.68 -18.76
N VAL A 114 6.81 14.50 -18.68
CA VAL A 114 5.56 14.16 -17.98
C VAL A 114 4.47 13.88 -19.01
N LEU A 115 3.85 12.73 -18.87
CA LEU A 115 2.69 12.31 -19.64
C LEU A 115 1.47 12.33 -18.73
N ILE A 116 0.58 13.29 -18.90
CA ILE A 116 -0.73 13.29 -18.21
C ILE A 116 -1.60 12.21 -18.85
N MET A 117 -2.10 11.28 -18.04
CA MET A 117 -2.92 10.15 -18.50
C MET A 117 -4.41 10.31 -18.20
N GLY A 118 -4.75 10.97 -17.09
CA GLY A 118 -6.13 11.15 -16.66
C GLY A 118 -6.26 11.20 -15.14
N GLU A 119 -7.45 10.97 -14.60
CA GLU A 119 -7.73 10.96 -13.16
C GLU A 119 -7.72 9.55 -12.59
N ALA A 120 -7.23 9.40 -11.36
CA ALA A 120 -7.23 8.14 -10.63
C ALA A 120 -8.57 7.93 -9.92
N LEU A 121 -9.48 7.18 -10.56
CA LEU A 121 -10.81 6.87 -10.01
C LEU A 121 -10.74 6.09 -8.70
N ASP A 122 -9.71 5.26 -8.53
CA ASP A 122 -9.55 4.40 -7.36
C ASP A 122 -8.81 5.08 -6.21
N LEU A 123 -8.36 6.33 -6.38
CA LEU A 123 -7.72 7.09 -5.30
C LEU A 123 -8.79 7.49 -4.27
N GLY A 124 -8.72 6.92 -3.07
CA GLY A 124 -9.67 7.20 -2.00
C GLY A 124 -9.04 7.34 -0.63
N THR A 125 -9.89 7.51 0.38
CA THR A 125 -9.52 7.52 1.80
C THR A 125 -10.11 6.32 2.51
N CYS A 126 -9.40 5.84 3.54
CA CYS A 126 -9.77 4.67 4.31
C CYS A 126 -11.16 4.84 4.96
N LYS A 127 -12.07 3.89 4.75
CA LYS A 127 -13.45 3.93 5.27
C LYS A 127 -13.57 3.75 6.80
N ALA A 128 -12.49 3.36 7.49
CA ALA A 128 -12.52 3.17 8.94
C ALA A 128 -12.53 4.50 9.71
N LYS A 129 -12.94 4.42 10.97
CA LYS A 129 -12.81 5.52 11.95
C LYS A 129 -11.61 5.25 12.85
N LYS A 130 -10.90 6.32 13.19
CA LYS A 130 -9.86 6.35 14.21
C LYS A 130 -10.48 6.08 15.60
N LYS A 131 -9.64 5.79 16.59
CA LYS A 131 -10.08 5.55 17.98
C LYS A 131 -10.80 6.75 18.62
N ASN A 132 -10.50 7.97 18.16
CA ASN A 132 -11.15 9.21 18.59
C ASN A 132 -12.51 9.45 17.90
N GLY A 133 -12.98 8.54 17.03
CA GLY A 133 -14.26 8.65 16.33
C GLY A 133 -14.20 9.40 14.99
N GLU A 134 -13.11 10.10 14.69
CA GLU A 134 -12.90 10.79 13.41
C GLU A 134 -12.70 9.81 12.24
N PRO A 135 -13.03 10.22 10.99
CA PRO A 135 -12.70 9.42 9.81
C PRO A 135 -11.18 9.28 9.64
N CYS A 136 -10.75 8.12 9.16
CA CYS A 136 -9.36 7.91 8.80
C CYS A 136 -9.00 8.74 7.55
N THR A 137 -7.89 9.44 7.60
CA THR A 137 -7.39 10.28 6.49
C THR A 137 -6.35 9.59 5.63
N GLN A 138 -6.07 8.31 5.89
CA GLN A 138 -5.06 7.56 5.16
C GLN A 138 -5.57 7.24 3.76
N ILE A 139 -4.71 7.47 2.75
CA ILE A 139 -4.99 7.18 1.35
C ILE A 139 -5.06 5.66 1.15
N VAL A 140 -5.98 5.22 0.31
CA VAL A 140 -6.18 3.82 -0.09
C VAL A 140 -6.48 3.72 -1.59
N ASN A 141 -6.26 2.54 -2.13
CA ASN A 141 -6.74 2.16 -3.45
C ASN A 141 -8.09 1.46 -3.29
N LEU A 142 -9.18 2.11 -3.72
CA LEU A 142 -10.55 1.61 -3.56
C LEU A 142 -10.83 0.31 -4.31
N ASN A 143 -10.13 0.07 -5.43
CA ASN A 143 -10.27 -1.17 -6.19
C ASN A 143 -9.64 -2.37 -5.45
N ASP A 144 -8.54 -2.16 -4.74
CA ASP A 144 -7.81 -3.24 -4.06
C ASP A 144 -8.28 -3.43 -2.61
N CYS A 145 -8.38 -2.34 -1.84
CA CYS A 145 -8.83 -2.39 -0.46
C CYS A 145 -9.36 -1.04 0.04
N GLU A 146 -10.57 -1.03 0.58
CA GLU A 146 -11.22 0.16 1.14
C GLU A 146 -10.65 0.60 2.50
N TYR A 147 -9.69 -0.15 3.05
CA TYR A 147 -9.10 0.06 4.37
C TYR A 147 -7.58 0.16 4.30
N CYS A 148 -6.99 1.09 5.06
CA CYS A 148 -5.54 1.24 5.10
C CYS A 148 -4.86 0.10 5.87
N GLN A 149 -3.53 0.00 5.74
CA GLN A 149 -2.71 -1.03 6.38
C GLN A 149 -2.89 -1.11 7.91
N TYR A 150 -3.20 0.00 8.57
CA TYR A 150 -3.49 0.01 10.01
C TYR A 150 -4.86 -0.59 10.36
N HIS A 151 -5.88 -0.35 9.53
CA HIS A 151 -7.26 -0.77 9.82
C HIS A 151 -7.62 -2.12 9.20
N ILE A 152 -6.88 -2.58 8.18
CA ILE A 152 -7.16 -3.85 7.49
C ILE A 152 -7.15 -5.04 8.44
N GLN A 153 -6.23 -5.09 9.41
CA GLN A 153 -6.15 -6.19 10.37
C GLN A 153 -7.40 -6.27 11.27
N ALA A 154 -7.90 -5.11 11.71
CA ALA A 154 -9.11 -5.04 12.53
C ALA A 154 -10.34 -5.48 11.73
N GLN A 155 -10.43 -5.08 10.46
CA GLN A 155 -11.52 -5.50 9.58
C GLN A 155 -11.45 -6.98 9.22
N TYR A 156 -10.25 -7.50 8.98
CA TYR A 156 -10.04 -8.92 8.73
C TYR A 156 -10.54 -9.76 9.91
N LYS A 157 -10.17 -9.40 11.16
CA LYS A 157 -10.67 -10.07 12.37
C LYS A 157 -12.19 -9.98 12.52
N LYS A 158 -12.77 -8.82 12.21
CA LYS A 158 -14.23 -8.60 12.29
C LYS A 158 -15.00 -9.43 11.26
N LEU A 159 -14.45 -9.56 10.05
CA LEU A 159 -15.05 -10.36 8.98
C LEU A 159 -14.85 -11.87 9.22
N SER A 160 -13.66 -12.27 9.69
CA SER A 160 -13.39 -13.68 10.00
C SER A 160 -14.25 -14.19 11.16
N ALA A 161 -14.56 -13.35 12.16
CA ALA A 161 -15.47 -13.72 13.25
C ALA A 161 -16.90 -14.06 12.77
N LYS A 162 -17.31 -13.55 11.60
CA LYS A 162 -18.62 -13.82 11.00
C LYS A 162 -18.65 -15.07 10.11
N ARG A 163 -17.49 -15.67 9.83
CA ARG A 163 -17.37 -16.88 8.99
C ARG A 163 -16.78 -18.01 9.82
N ALA A 164 -17.63 -18.96 10.23
CA ALA A 164 -17.23 -20.10 11.05
C ALA A 164 -16.09 -20.92 10.41
N ASP A 165 -16.08 -21.05 9.08
CA ASP A 165 -15.04 -21.82 8.36
C ASP A 165 -13.63 -21.21 8.50
N LEU A 166 -13.53 -19.88 8.62
CA LEU A 166 -12.26 -19.17 8.80
C LEU A 166 -11.80 -19.13 10.27
N GLN A 167 -12.65 -19.55 11.22
CA GLN A 167 -12.29 -19.70 12.64
C GLN A 167 -11.53 -21.01 12.92
N SER A 168 -11.42 -21.91 11.94
CA SER A 168 -11.11 -23.31 12.20
C SER A 168 -9.61 -23.69 12.26
N THR A 169 -8.64 -22.79 12.06
CA THR A 169 -7.22 -23.26 12.08
C THR A 169 -6.12 -22.26 12.47
N PHE A 170 -6.44 -21.07 13.02
CA PHE A 170 -5.39 -20.17 13.52
C PHE A 170 -5.70 -19.62 14.91
N SER A 171 -5.91 -20.53 15.85
CA SER A 171 -5.74 -20.23 17.27
C SER A 171 -4.63 -21.13 17.78
N GLY A 172 -3.41 -20.60 17.80
CA GLY A 172 -2.33 -21.19 18.59
C GLY A 172 -2.81 -21.36 20.02
N GLY A 173 -3.08 -22.61 20.41
CA GLY A 173 -2.94 -23.13 21.77
C GLY A 173 -3.70 -22.45 22.91
N GLN A 174 -4.76 -21.67 22.69
CA GLN A 174 -5.57 -21.16 23.81
C GLN A 174 -6.93 -21.86 23.86
N ILE A 175 -6.92 -22.96 24.61
CA ILE A 175 -8.13 -23.61 25.12
C ILE A 175 -8.96 -22.55 25.86
N PRO A 176 -10.25 -22.39 25.55
CA PRO A 176 -11.12 -21.47 26.28
C PRO A 176 -11.04 -21.75 27.79
N LYS A 177 -10.76 -20.73 28.61
CA LYS A 177 -10.58 -20.84 30.08
C LYS A 177 -11.76 -21.52 30.82
N LYS A 178 -12.91 -21.70 30.17
CA LYS A 178 -14.04 -22.48 30.69
C LYS A 178 -13.72 -23.98 30.84
N PHE A 179 -12.76 -24.50 30.08
CA PHE A 179 -12.28 -25.90 30.19
C PHE A 179 -11.05 -26.06 31.10
N ALA A 180 -10.53 -24.97 31.68
CA ALA A 180 -9.32 -24.99 32.51
C ALA A 180 -9.59 -25.23 34.01
N ARG A 181 -10.85 -25.49 34.41
CA ARG A 181 -11.22 -25.70 35.82
C ARG A 181 -11.97 -27.01 36.04
N LYS A 182 -11.21 -28.08 36.27
CA LYS A 182 -11.33 -29.07 37.36
C LYS A 182 -10.58 -30.33 36.94
N GLY A 183 -9.85 -30.92 37.90
CA GLY A 183 -9.11 -32.16 37.70
C GLY A 183 -10.04 -33.33 37.47
N THR A 184 -10.42 -33.56 36.22
CA THR A 184 -11.01 -34.81 35.77
C THR A 184 -9.91 -35.72 35.24
N SER A 185 -10.00 -37.00 35.59
CA SER A 185 -8.98 -38.01 35.26
C SER A 185 -8.86 -38.22 33.75
N LEU A 186 -7.70 -38.69 33.29
CA LEU A 186 -7.42 -38.93 31.87
C LEU A 186 -8.44 -39.86 31.20
N LYS A 187 -9.08 -40.74 31.99
CA LYS A 187 -10.14 -41.67 31.56
C LYS A 187 -11.45 -40.97 31.22
N GLU A 188 -11.82 -39.90 31.93
CA GLU A 188 -13.03 -39.11 31.62
C GLU A 188 -12.88 -38.27 30.35
N ARG A 189 -11.65 -37.87 30.00
CA ARG A 189 -11.37 -37.12 28.76
C ARG A 189 -11.48 -37.98 27.50
N LEU A 190 -11.25 -39.28 27.62
CA LEU A 190 -11.32 -40.23 26.50
C LEU A 190 -12.75 -40.76 26.26
N CYS A 191 -13.62 -40.67 27.27
CA CYS A 191 -15.00 -41.18 27.21
C CYS A 191 -16.07 -40.08 27.08
N GLN A 192 -15.70 -38.80 26.91
CA GLN A 192 -16.67 -37.77 26.54
C GLN A 192 -16.90 -37.78 25.03
N ASP A 193 -18.15 -38.00 24.67
CA ASP A 193 -18.66 -38.18 23.32
C ASP A 193 -18.21 -37.08 22.34
N GLY A 194 -17.54 -37.52 21.28
CA GLY A 194 -17.31 -36.74 20.06
C GLY A 194 -15.96 -36.05 19.98
N PHE A 195 -15.04 -36.64 19.21
CA PHE A 195 -13.87 -35.92 18.70
C PHE A 195 -14.31 -35.00 17.57
N TYR A 196 -14.09 -33.70 17.74
CA TYR A 196 -14.30 -32.71 16.68
C TYR A 196 -13.01 -32.57 15.85
N TYR A 197 -13.01 -33.16 14.66
CA TYR A 197 -11.99 -32.89 13.65
C TYR A 197 -12.69 -32.52 12.33
N GLY A 198 -12.36 -31.37 11.76
CA GLY A 198 -12.78 -31.02 10.39
C GLY A 198 -14.27 -30.71 10.17
N GLY A 199 -15.02 -30.28 11.19
CA GLY A 199 -16.39 -29.76 10.99
C GLY A 199 -17.47 -30.82 10.73
N VAL A 200 -17.17 -32.12 10.90
CA VAL A 200 -18.15 -33.20 10.88
C VAL A 200 -18.12 -33.96 12.20
N SER A 201 -19.25 -34.06 12.87
CA SER A 201 -19.41 -34.90 14.07
C SER A 201 -19.68 -36.33 13.63
N SER A 202 -18.72 -37.23 13.83
CA SER A 202 -18.93 -38.67 13.66
C SER A 202 -19.18 -39.32 15.02
N THR A 203 -20.31 -40.03 15.13
CA THR A 203 -20.64 -40.83 16.32
C THR A 203 -19.80 -42.10 16.36
N SER A 204 -19.00 -42.28 17.41
CA SER A 204 -18.30 -43.54 17.66
C SER A 204 -19.27 -44.53 18.31
N TYR A 205 -19.63 -45.60 17.59
CA TYR A 205 -20.31 -46.74 18.19
C TYR A 205 -19.31 -47.50 19.09
N LEU A 206 -19.59 -47.54 20.39
CA LEU A 206 -18.88 -48.39 21.34
C LEU A 206 -19.33 -49.84 21.13
N GLY A 207 -18.43 -50.69 20.64
CA GLY A 207 -18.60 -52.14 20.68
C GLY A 207 -18.35 -52.65 22.10
N SER A 208 -19.40 -53.18 22.73
CA SER A 208 -19.32 -53.87 24.03
C SER A 208 -18.72 -55.27 23.86
N LEU A 209 -17.65 -55.57 24.60
CA LEU A 209 -17.24 -56.91 25.04
C LEU A 209 -16.63 -56.79 26.44
#